data_AF-A0A6A6DZ05-F1
#
_entry.id   AF-A0A6A6DZ05-F1
#
_cell.length_a   1.000
_cell.length_b   1.000
_cell.length_c   1.000
_cell.angle_alpha   90.00
_cell.angle_beta   90.00
_cell.angle_gamma   90.00
#
_symmetry.space_group_name_H-M   'P 1'
#
loop_
_entity.id
_entity.type
_entity.pdbx_description
1 polymer ?
#
loop_
_entity_poly.entity_id
_entity_poly.type
_entity_poly.pdbx_seq_one_letter_code
_entity_poly.pdbx_strand_id
1 'polypeptide(L)'
;MGRVLEGIHAITLLELFTSSSNCPRLSTFVYDAKRFVLYNQLAIEQAPLQAYCSALVFAPTTSIIRMQFKDCIPKWVRRLLKVESNWNALLQTLEGHSSSVHAVAFSPDDKTLASASYDRTVKLWDAGSSAVLQTLEGYSFSVHAVAFSPDGKTLALASYNRTVKLWDARSSAVLQTLEGHSFYVNTVAFSPDGKMLASASDDRTVKLWDAGSGAVLQTLEGHSSYVNAVAFSPDGKTLASASYDRTVKLWDARSSAVLQTLSVDSIINSLSFSNDATFLQTNRGPLYSTFLSSNAALSTLSLPPSVFVGQHWVSREGEALLWLPSEYRPSCVAVQDGTVAFGYGPGRVLVMEFAL
;
A
#
# COMPACT_ATOMS: atom_id res chain seq x y z
N MET A 1 -27.59 -11.94 -15.04
CA MET A 1 -27.30 -11.29 -13.75
C MET A 1 -25.97 -10.57 -13.93
N GLY A 2 -25.97 -9.24 -13.92
CA GLY A 2 -24.72 -8.48 -14.00
C GLY A 2 -23.84 -8.83 -12.81
N ARG A 3 -22.56 -9.09 -13.04
CA ARG A 3 -21.62 -9.42 -11.96
C ARG A 3 -21.41 -8.14 -11.14
N VAL A 4 -21.36 -8.20 -9.82
CA VAL A 4 -21.15 -7.02 -8.95
C VAL A 4 -19.90 -6.22 -9.36
N LEU A 5 -18.86 -6.93 -9.81
CA LEU A 5 -17.68 -6.41 -10.51
C LEU A 5 -18.00 -5.45 -11.67
N GLU A 6 -18.96 -5.78 -12.54
CA GLU A 6 -19.40 -4.92 -13.64
C GLU A 6 -20.10 -3.65 -13.13
N GLY A 7 -20.87 -3.79 -12.03
CA GLY A 7 -21.53 -2.66 -11.36
C GLY A 7 -20.55 -1.71 -10.67
N ILE A 8 -19.53 -2.25 -9.99
CA ILE A 8 -18.44 -1.47 -9.40
C ILE A 8 -17.65 -0.75 -10.50
N HIS A 9 -17.29 -1.46 -11.56
CA HIS A 9 -16.57 -0.87 -12.70
C HIS A 9 -17.39 0.26 -13.35
N ALA A 10 -18.69 0.07 -13.51
CA ALA A 10 -19.60 1.09 -14.03
C ALA A 10 -19.70 2.32 -13.11
N ILE A 11 -19.77 2.12 -11.79
CA ILE A 11 -19.80 3.23 -10.81
C ILE A 11 -18.48 3.99 -10.78
N THR A 12 -17.34 3.30 -10.81
CA THR A 12 -16.01 3.94 -10.85
C THR A 12 -15.82 4.74 -12.15
N LEU A 13 -16.29 4.22 -13.29
CA LEU A 13 -16.30 4.99 -14.54
C LEU A 13 -17.21 6.22 -14.43
N LEU A 14 -18.41 6.06 -13.86
CA LEU A 14 -19.33 7.18 -13.65
C LEU A 14 -18.69 8.25 -12.76
N GLU A 15 -17.98 7.85 -11.71
CA GLU A 15 -17.29 8.77 -10.81
C GLU A 15 -16.27 9.63 -11.57
N LEU A 16 -15.41 9.00 -12.38
CA LEU A 16 -14.43 9.70 -13.23
C LEU A 16 -15.10 10.71 -14.17
N PHE A 17 -16.21 10.34 -14.81
CA PHE A 17 -16.97 11.27 -15.66
C PHE A 17 -17.61 12.40 -14.84
N THR A 18 -18.14 12.09 -13.66
CA THR A 18 -18.83 13.09 -12.84
C THR A 18 -17.89 14.07 -12.17
N SER A 19 -16.65 13.67 -11.87
CA SER A 19 -15.58 14.56 -11.42
C SER A 19 -15.15 15.56 -12.49
N SER A 20 -15.28 15.19 -13.77
CA SER A 20 -15.06 16.11 -14.90
C SER A 20 -16.26 17.02 -15.22
N SER A 21 -17.44 16.64 -14.72
CA SER A 21 -18.68 17.41 -14.89
C SER A 21 -18.87 18.38 -13.72
N ASN A 22 -19.27 19.63 -13.99
CA ASN A 22 -19.55 20.63 -12.94
C ASN A 22 -20.88 20.37 -12.18
N CYS A 23 -21.17 19.11 -11.84
CA CYS A 23 -22.41 18.67 -11.20
C CYS A 23 -22.13 18.11 -9.78
N PRO A 24 -21.97 18.97 -8.76
CA PRO A 24 -21.58 18.55 -7.40
C PRO A 24 -22.59 17.63 -6.72
N ARG A 25 -23.88 17.70 -7.08
CA ARG A 25 -24.90 16.77 -6.57
C ARG A 25 -24.75 15.35 -7.14
N LEU A 26 -24.32 15.24 -8.38
CA LEU A 26 -24.13 13.95 -9.04
C LEU A 26 -22.84 13.30 -8.56
N SER A 27 -21.75 14.07 -8.42
CA SER A 27 -20.49 13.55 -7.90
C SER A 27 -20.62 13.05 -6.46
N THR A 28 -21.28 13.81 -5.58
CA THR A 28 -21.53 13.38 -4.19
C THR A 28 -22.44 12.16 -4.10
N PHE A 29 -23.46 12.06 -4.96
CA PHE A 29 -24.31 10.88 -5.05
C PHE A 29 -23.52 9.65 -5.51
N VAL A 30 -22.71 9.78 -6.57
CA VAL A 30 -21.92 8.67 -7.12
C VAL A 30 -20.84 8.22 -6.15
N TYR A 31 -20.19 9.16 -5.44
CA TYR A 31 -19.26 8.85 -4.36
C TYR A 31 -19.92 8.05 -3.22
N ASP A 32 -21.10 8.47 -2.76
CA ASP A 32 -21.87 7.74 -1.74
C ASP A 32 -22.35 6.37 -2.24
N ALA A 33 -22.72 6.27 -3.53
CA ALA A 33 -23.08 5.02 -4.19
C ALA A 33 -21.90 4.03 -4.22
N LYS A 34 -20.71 4.52 -4.57
CA LYS A 34 -19.47 3.74 -4.54
C LYS A 34 -19.22 3.22 -3.13
N ARG A 35 -19.18 4.09 -2.12
CA ARG A 35 -19.01 3.70 -0.71
C ARG A 35 -20.00 2.63 -0.28
N PHE A 36 -21.28 2.79 -0.62
CA PHE A 36 -22.33 1.84 -0.28
C PHE A 36 -22.10 0.45 -0.91
N VAL A 37 -21.74 0.40 -2.19
CA VAL A 37 -21.50 -0.86 -2.91
C VAL A 37 -20.24 -1.56 -2.38
N LEU A 38 -19.16 -0.82 -2.16
CA LEU A 38 -17.90 -1.39 -1.67
C LEU A 38 -18.03 -1.94 -0.24
N TYR A 39 -18.70 -1.19 0.66
CA TYR A 39 -18.90 -1.64 2.03
C TYR A 39 -19.77 -2.90 2.14
N ASN A 40 -20.78 -3.02 1.28
CA ASN A 40 -21.73 -4.15 1.30
C ASN A 40 -21.40 -5.23 0.27
N GLN A 41 -20.22 -5.18 -0.37
CA GLN A 41 -19.90 -6.00 -1.53
C GLN A 41 -20.14 -7.49 -1.31
N LEU A 42 -19.62 -8.05 -0.20
CA LEU A 42 -19.78 -9.47 0.14
C LEU A 42 -21.25 -9.90 0.21
N ALA A 43 -22.11 -9.06 0.80
CA ALA A 43 -23.54 -9.34 0.93
C ALA A 43 -24.26 -9.24 -0.43
N ILE A 44 -23.85 -8.29 -1.27
CA ILE A 44 -24.40 -8.09 -2.61
C ILE A 44 -23.99 -9.23 -3.56
N GLU A 45 -22.77 -9.76 -3.43
CA GLU A 45 -22.26 -10.85 -4.26
C GLU A 45 -22.88 -12.21 -3.91
N GLN A 46 -23.11 -12.48 -2.62
CA GLN A 46 -23.59 -13.78 -2.16
C GLN A 46 -25.11 -13.94 -2.21
N ALA A 47 -25.87 -12.84 -2.21
CA ALA A 47 -27.34 -12.89 -2.14
C ALA A 47 -28.01 -11.93 -3.16
N PRO A 48 -28.91 -12.43 -4.03
CA PRO A 48 -29.60 -11.59 -5.03
C PRO A 48 -30.56 -10.57 -4.39
N LEU A 49 -30.99 -9.58 -5.21
CA LEU A 49 -31.87 -8.40 -5.04
C LEU A 49 -32.38 -7.99 -3.63
N GLN A 50 -32.82 -8.94 -2.81
CA GLN A 50 -33.27 -8.77 -1.43
C GLN A 50 -32.14 -8.29 -0.48
N ALA A 51 -30.88 -8.55 -0.83
CA ALA A 51 -29.72 -8.05 -0.10
C ALA A 51 -29.52 -6.54 -0.22
N TYR A 52 -29.90 -5.90 -1.33
CA TYR A 52 -29.75 -4.44 -1.50
C TYR A 52 -30.60 -3.66 -0.51
N CYS A 53 -31.87 -4.03 -0.35
CA CYS A 53 -32.76 -3.41 0.63
C CYS A 53 -32.30 -3.66 2.07
N SER A 54 -31.63 -4.79 2.29
CA SER A 54 -31.05 -5.15 3.59
C SER A 54 -29.79 -4.34 3.87
N ALA A 55 -28.92 -4.13 2.88
CA ALA A 55 -27.73 -3.28 2.96
C ALA A 55 -28.06 -1.81 3.31
N LEU A 56 -29.20 -1.29 2.84
CA LEU A 56 -29.69 0.05 3.22
C LEU A 56 -29.93 0.20 4.74
N VAL A 57 -30.22 -0.89 5.46
CA VAL A 57 -30.38 -0.89 6.92
C VAL A 57 -29.04 -0.66 7.62
N PHE A 58 -27.94 -1.11 7.01
CA PHE A 58 -26.57 -1.01 7.54
C PHE A 58 -25.81 0.22 7.03
N ALA A 59 -26.39 0.98 6.10
CA ALA A 59 -25.81 2.24 5.63
C ALA A 59 -25.91 3.34 6.71
N PRO A 60 -24.93 4.26 6.78
CA PRO A 60 -24.95 5.38 7.71
C PRO A 60 -26.20 6.24 7.59
N THR A 61 -26.61 6.90 8.67
CA THR A 61 -27.85 7.71 8.67
C THR A 61 -27.82 8.88 7.70
N THR A 62 -26.63 9.43 7.38
CA THR A 62 -26.46 10.55 6.46
C THR A 62 -26.18 10.13 5.01
N SER A 63 -26.07 8.82 4.72
CA SER A 63 -25.85 8.32 3.35
C SER A 63 -26.97 8.80 2.41
N ILE A 64 -26.57 9.40 1.29
CA ILE A 64 -27.47 9.87 0.23
C ILE A 64 -28.25 8.69 -0.35
N ILE A 65 -27.60 7.55 -0.57
CA ILE A 65 -28.23 6.31 -1.04
C ILE A 65 -29.29 5.82 -0.05
N ARG A 66 -28.98 5.81 1.24
CA ARG A 66 -29.96 5.43 2.27
C ARG A 66 -31.18 6.34 2.28
N MET A 67 -30.97 7.66 2.15
CA MET A 67 -32.07 8.62 2.11
C MET A 67 -32.90 8.49 0.84
N GLN A 68 -32.26 8.33 -0.32
CA GLN A 68 -32.90 8.23 -1.62
C GLN A 68 -33.75 6.97 -1.75
N PHE A 69 -33.29 5.85 -1.19
CA PHE A 69 -33.95 4.54 -1.27
C PHE A 69 -34.62 4.12 0.05
N LYS A 70 -34.93 5.08 0.94
CA LYS A 70 -35.51 4.80 2.26
C LYS A 70 -36.80 3.97 2.20
N ASP A 71 -37.62 4.19 1.17
CA ASP A 71 -38.88 3.47 0.97
C ASP A 71 -38.69 1.99 0.58
N CYS A 72 -37.48 1.62 0.14
CA CYS A 72 -37.11 0.23 -0.12
C CYS A 72 -36.78 -0.55 1.15
N ILE A 73 -36.56 0.13 2.30
CA ILE A 73 -36.32 -0.53 3.58
C ILE A 73 -37.62 -1.20 4.05
N PRO A 74 -37.60 -2.52 4.31
CA PRO A 74 -38.83 -3.23 4.65
C PRO A 74 -39.48 -2.71 5.94
N LYS A 75 -40.77 -2.36 5.85
CA LYS A 75 -41.55 -1.78 6.96
C LYS A 75 -41.67 -2.68 8.19
N TRP A 76 -41.38 -3.98 8.05
CA TRP A 76 -41.38 -4.94 9.16
C TRP A 76 -40.10 -4.85 10.02
N VAL A 77 -39.05 -4.15 9.56
CA VAL A 77 -37.87 -3.81 10.36
C VAL A 77 -38.23 -2.65 11.30
N ARG A 78 -38.85 -2.97 12.44
CA ARG A 78 -39.39 -1.98 13.39
C ARG A 78 -38.34 -1.31 14.28
N ARG A 79 -37.14 -1.90 14.39
CA ARG A 79 -36.02 -1.35 15.17
C ARG A 79 -34.78 -1.33 14.28
N LEU A 80 -34.46 -0.15 13.76
CA LEU A 80 -33.21 0.07 13.03
C LEU A 80 -32.04 -0.07 14.02
N LEU A 81 -31.00 -0.79 13.61
CA LEU A 81 -29.76 -0.91 14.37
C LEU A 81 -29.18 0.50 14.62
N LYS A 82 -28.43 0.65 15.72
CA LYS A 82 -27.67 1.87 15.96
C LYS A 82 -26.47 1.87 15.01
N VAL A 83 -26.67 2.40 13.81
CA VAL A 83 -25.65 2.56 12.77
C VAL A 83 -24.93 3.89 12.99
N GLU A 84 -23.69 3.99 12.51
CA GLU A 84 -22.91 5.23 12.53
C GLU A 84 -23.61 6.35 11.74
N SER A 85 -23.29 7.60 12.09
CA SER A 85 -23.90 8.74 11.42
C SER A 85 -23.40 8.89 9.98
N ASN A 86 -22.09 8.73 9.76
CA ASN A 86 -21.39 8.85 8.48
C ASN A 86 -20.65 7.56 8.14
N TRP A 87 -20.20 7.41 6.88
CA TRP A 87 -19.24 6.36 6.54
C TRP A 87 -17.95 6.56 7.33
N ASN A 88 -17.38 5.48 7.87
CA ASN A 88 -16.04 5.52 8.45
C ASN A 88 -14.97 5.57 7.34
N ALA A 89 -13.70 5.75 7.72
CA ALA A 89 -12.60 5.83 6.75
C ALA A 89 -12.36 4.50 5.99
N LEU A 90 -12.87 3.37 6.49
CA LEU A 90 -12.73 2.06 5.86
C LEU A 90 -13.56 1.97 4.58
N LEU A 91 -12.88 1.72 3.47
CA LEU A 91 -13.52 1.46 2.18
C LEU A 91 -13.86 -0.03 2.04
N GLN A 92 -12.87 -0.89 2.28
CA GLN A 92 -12.95 -2.32 1.98
C GLN A 92 -12.06 -3.15 2.91
N THR A 93 -12.45 -4.41 3.10
CA THR A 93 -11.63 -5.46 3.72
C THR A 93 -11.38 -6.56 2.70
N LEU A 94 -10.12 -6.82 2.37
CA LEU A 94 -9.72 -7.92 1.50
C LEU A 94 -9.43 -9.15 2.37
N GLU A 95 -10.29 -10.16 2.27
CA GLU A 95 -10.15 -11.43 2.97
C GLU A 95 -9.75 -12.54 1.98
N GLY A 96 -8.77 -13.36 2.35
CA GLY A 96 -8.37 -14.49 1.51
C GLY A 96 -7.01 -15.10 1.84
N HIS A 97 -6.13 -14.40 2.56
CA HIS A 97 -4.94 -15.03 3.11
C HIS A 97 -5.29 -15.88 4.34
N SER A 98 -4.59 -17.00 4.49
CA SER A 98 -4.79 -17.92 5.63
C SER A 98 -3.85 -17.63 6.82
N SER A 99 -2.97 -16.63 6.68
CA SER A 99 -2.02 -16.20 7.70
C SER A 99 -1.68 -14.72 7.55
N SER A 100 -0.95 -14.15 8.51
CA SER A 100 -0.55 -12.73 8.58
C SER A 100 -0.07 -12.17 7.24
N VAL A 101 -0.58 -10.99 6.87
CA VAL A 101 -0.03 -10.21 5.74
C VAL A 101 1.15 -9.39 6.25
N HIS A 102 2.29 -9.47 5.57
CA HIS A 102 3.55 -8.83 5.98
C HIS A 102 4.00 -7.69 5.09
N ALA A 103 3.54 -7.65 3.83
CA ALA A 103 3.76 -6.51 2.96
C ALA A 103 2.58 -6.31 2.03
N VAL A 104 2.33 -5.04 1.71
CA VAL A 104 1.34 -4.61 0.73
C VAL A 104 1.96 -3.56 -0.18
N ALA A 105 1.59 -3.54 -1.46
CA ALA A 105 2.08 -2.56 -2.43
C ALA A 105 1.02 -2.31 -3.51
N PHE A 106 0.74 -1.04 -3.81
CA PHE A 106 -0.07 -0.67 -4.98
C PHE A 106 0.77 -0.78 -6.26
N SER A 107 0.12 -1.13 -7.37
CA SER A 107 0.70 -0.99 -8.70
C SER A 107 0.77 0.50 -9.06
N PRO A 108 1.72 0.92 -9.93
CA PRO A 108 1.87 2.32 -10.32
C PRO A 108 0.66 2.93 -11.06
N ASP A 109 -0.26 2.09 -11.55
CA ASP A 109 -1.49 2.51 -12.21
C ASP A 109 -2.71 2.49 -11.28
N ASP A 110 -2.50 2.23 -9.99
CA ASP A 110 -3.47 2.23 -8.89
C ASP A 110 -4.63 1.23 -9.03
N LYS A 111 -4.54 0.33 -10.00
CA LYS A 111 -5.60 -0.66 -10.28
C LYS A 111 -5.40 -1.97 -9.53
N THR A 112 -4.15 -2.27 -9.17
CA THR A 112 -3.81 -3.54 -8.53
C THR A 112 -3.18 -3.29 -7.18
N LEU A 113 -3.60 -4.04 -6.16
CA LEU A 113 -2.90 -4.14 -4.90
C LEU A 113 -2.25 -5.52 -4.82
N ALA A 114 -0.99 -5.60 -4.42
CA ALA A 114 -0.34 -6.85 -4.07
C ALA A 114 -0.26 -7.00 -2.56
N SER A 115 -0.52 -8.19 -2.03
CA SER A 115 -0.29 -8.54 -0.63
C SER A 115 0.54 -9.81 -0.51
N ALA A 116 1.58 -9.75 0.30
CA ALA A 116 2.45 -10.89 0.63
C ALA A 116 2.14 -11.40 2.04
N SER A 117 2.00 -12.72 2.19
CA SER A 117 1.58 -13.34 3.44
C SER A 117 2.50 -14.48 3.90
N TYR A 118 2.41 -14.77 5.20
CA TYR A 118 2.97 -15.95 5.83
C TYR A 118 2.37 -17.27 5.37
N ASP A 119 1.24 -17.25 4.67
CA ASP A 119 0.68 -18.44 4.03
C ASP A 119 1.45 -18.90 2.79
N ARG A 120 2.58 -18.24 2.47
CA ARG A 120 3.47 -18.53 1.33
C ARG A 120 2.85 -18.19 -0.02
N THR A 121 1.83 -17.34 -0.01
CA THR A 121 1.22 -16.81 -1.23
C THR A 121 1.38 -15.30 -1.32
N VAL A 122 1.35 -14.81 -2.54
CA VAL A 122 1.16 -13.39 -2.84
C VAL A 122 -0.14 -13.27 -3.61
N LYS A 123 -1.04 -12.40 -3.18
CA LYS A 123 -2.31 -12.16 -3.87
C LYS A 123 -2.27 -10.81 -4.57
N LEU A 124 -2.74 -10.80 -5.81
CA LEU A 124 -3.01 -9.59 -6.57
C LEU A 124 -4.51 -9.35 -6.53
N TRP A 125 -4.90 -8.16 -6.11
CA TRP A 125 -6.27 -7.73 -5.92
C TRP A 125 -6.55 -6.59 -6.87
N ASP A 126 -7.75 -6.54 -7.42
CA ASP A 126 -8.25 -5.35 -8.06
C ASP A 126 -8.58 -4.32 -6.98
N ALA A 127 -7.88 -3.18 -6.98
CA ALA A 127 -8.02 -2.14 -5.97
C ALA A 127 -9.42 -1.48 -5.98
N GLY A 128 -10.13 -1.55 -7.11
CA GLY A 128 -11.47 -0.99 -7.25
C GLY A 128 -12.58 -1.92 -6.76
N SER A 129 -12.39 -3.23 -6.89
CA SER A 129 -13.46 -4.22 -6.72
C SER A 129 -13.13 -5.33 -5.73
N SER A 130 -12.02 -5.24 -4.98
CA SER A 130 -11.56 -6.22 -4.00
C SER A 130 -11.38 -7.67 -4.50
N ALA A 131 -11.58 -7.91 -5.79
CA ALA A 131 -11.50 -9.24 -6.36
C ALA A 131 -10.05 -9.72 -6.43
N VAL A 132 -9.81 -10.98 -6.07
CA VAL A 132 -8.52 -11.63 -6.29
C VAL A 132 -8.36 -11.83 -7.79
N LEU A 133 -7.45 -11.05 -8.40
CA LEU A 133 -7.04 -11.21 -9.79
C LEU A 133 -6.16 -12.44 -9.95
N GLN A 134 -5.24 -12.65 -9.00
CA GLN A 134 -4.30 -13.76 -9.06
C GLN A 134 -3.78 -14.16 -7.67
N THR A 135 -3.45 -15.45 -7.52
CA THR A 135 -2.70 -15.96 -6.37
C THR A 135 -1.40 -16.58 -6.87
N LEU A 136 -0.28 -15.99 -6.47
CA LEU A 136 1.06 -16.49 -6.76
C LEU A 136 1.42 -17.52 -5.70
N GLU A 137 1.57 -18.76 -6.13
CA GLU A 137 1.93 -19.91 -5.30
C GLU A 137 3.30 -20.47 -5.69
N GLY A 138 3.82 -21.44 -4.94
CA GLY A 138 5.11 -22.07 -5.23
C GLY A 138 6.30 -21.47 -4.47
N TYR A 139 6.04 -20.66 -3.43
CA TYR A 139 7.05 -20.31 -2.45
C TYR A 139 7.18 -21.40 -1.39
N SER A 140 8.40 -21.89 -1.18
CA SER A 140 8.68 -22.87 -0.11
C SER A 140 8.62 -22.24 1.28
N PHE A 141 8.73 -20.91 1.37
CA PHE A 141 8.77 -20.14 2.61
C PHE A 141 7.92 -18.89 2.49
N SER A 142 7.62 -18.25 3.62
CA SER A 142 6.81 -17.04 3.65
C SER A 142 7.44 -15.89 2.86
N VAL A 143 6.58 -15.05 2.28
CA VAL A 143 6.97 -13.86 1.51
C VAL A 143 6.87 -12.65 2.42
N HIS A 144 7.94 -11.87 2.50
CA HIS A 144 8.08 -10.79 3.47
C HIS A 144 7.97 -9.40 2.88
N ALA A 145 8.36 -9.25 1.62
CA ALA A 145 8.23 -7.99 0.92
C ALA A 145 7.73 -8.20 -0.51
N VAL A 146 6.97 -7.21 -0.97
CA VAL A 146 6.46 -7.11 -2.33
C VAL A 146 6.66 -5.68 -2.82
N ALA A 147 7.12 -5.53 -4.05
CA ALA A 147 7.22 -4.24 -4.73
C ALA A 147 6.90 -4.41 -6.22
N PHE A 148 6.14 -3.47 -6.79
CA PHE A 148 5.97 -3.36 -8.23
C PHE A 148 7.13 -2.58 -8.86
N SER A 149 7.50 -2.97 -10.08
CA SER A 149 8.32 -2.11 -10.94
C SER A 149 7.55 -0.85 -11.30
N PRO A 150 8.23 0.27 -11.63
CA PRO A 150 7.57 1.53 -11.99
C PRO A 150 6.67 1.43 -13.23
N ASP A 151 6.90 0.46 -14.11
CA ASP A 151 6.05 0.18 -15.26
C ASP A 151 4.88 -0.79 -14.97
N GLY A 152 4.79 -1.28 -13.72
CA GLY A 152 3.76 -2.19 -13.23
C GLY A 152 3.83 -3.62 -13.77
N LYS A 153 4.82 -3.95 -14.61
CA LYS A 153 4.89 -5.26 -15.27
C LYS A 153 5.60 -6.32 -14.45
N THR A 154 6.49 -5.91 -13.56
CA THR A 154 7.31 -6.83 -12.76
C THR A 154 6.98 -6.69 -11.29
N LEU A 155 6.91 -7.81 -10.59
CA LEU A 155 6.79 -7.90 -9.14
C LEU A 155 8.07 -8.46 -8.57
N ALA A 156 8.70 -7.73 -7.66
CA ALA A 156 9.80 -8.23 -6.85
C ALA A 156 9.26 -8.77 -5.53
N LEU A 157 9.59 -10.01 -5.22
CA LEU A 157 9.06 -10.75 -4.08
C LEU A 157 10.22 -11.32 -3.27
N ALA A 158 10.38 -10.83 -2.04
CA ALA A 158 11.41 -11.27 -1.12
C ALA A 158 10.89 -12.39 -0.21
N SER A 159 11.64 -13.47 -0.06
CA SER A 159 11.25 -14.60 0.79
C SER A 159 12.33 -14.96 1.81
N TYR A 160 11.92 -15.64 2.89
CA TYR A 160 12.82 -16.22 3.88
C TYR A 160 13.78 -17.29 3.33
N ASN A 161 13.62 -17.71 2.07
CA ASN A 161 14.61 -18.56 1.40
C ASN A 161 15.89 -17.81 0.99
N ARG A 162 16.04 -16.53 1.38
CA ARG A 162 17.20 -15.66 1.09
C ARG A 162 17.28 -15.22 -0.36
N THR A 163 16.23 -15.46 -1.14
CA THR A 163 16.17 -15.07 -2.55
C THR A 163 15.12 -14.00 -2.77
N VAL A 164 15.31 -13.24 -3.83
CA VAL A 164 14.29 -12.36 -4.39
C VAL A 164 13.85 -12.95 -5.72
N LYS A 165 12.55 -13.15 -5.91
CA LYS A 165 12.01 -13.59 -7.20
C LYS A 165 11.38 -12.42 -7.93
N LEU A 166 11.71 -12.26 -9.20
CA LEU A 166 11.03 -11.36 -10.11
C LEU A 166 9.95 -12.13 -10.87
N TRP A 167 8.74 -11.61 -10.86
CA TRP A 167 7.58 -12.20 -11.50
C TRP A 167 7.00 -11.24 -12.51
N ASP A 168 6.50 -11.76 -13.62
CA ASP A 168 5.67 -10.99 -14.53
C ASP A 168 4.27 -10.86 -13.91
N ALA A 169 3.83 -9.63 -13.66
CA ALA A 169 2.58 -9.33 -12.96
C ALA A 169 1.32 -9.75 -13.74
N ARG A 170 1.43 -10.02 -15.05
CA ARG A 170 0.28 -10.39 -15.91
C ARG A 170 0.15 -11.89 -16.10
N SER A 171 1.26 -12.55 -16.37
CA SER A 171 1.33 -13.99 -16.64
C SER A 171 1.58 -14.82 -15.39
N SER A 172 2.09 -14.19 -14.32
CA SER A 172 2.60 -14.87 -13.13
C SER A 172 3.65 -15.92 -13.43
N ALA A 173 4.44 -15.68 -14.47
CA ALA A 173 5.66 -16.43 -14.70
C ALA A 173 6.77 -15.87 -13.79
N VAL A 174 7.57 -16.77 -13.21
CA VAL A 174 8.85 -16.39 -12.62
C VAL A 174 9.77 -15.96 -13.76
N LEU A 175 10.16 -14.70 -13.77
CA LEU A 175 11.13 -14.16 -14.72
C LEU A 175 12.55 -14.53 -14.28
N GLN A 176 12.87 -14.28 -13.01
CA GLN A 176 14.21 -14.47 -12.45
C GLN A 176 14.16 -14.84 -10.97
N THR A 177 15.19 -15.54 -10.51
CA THR A 177 15.48 -15.75 -9.09
C THR A 177 16.86 -15.16 -8.79
N LEU A 178 16.88 -14.16 -7.92
CA LEU A 178 18.07 -13.44 -7.50
C LEU A 178 18.62 -14.11 -6.26
N GLU A 179 19.78 -14.74 -6.40
CA GLU A 179 20.49 -15.44 -5.33
C GLU A 179 21.77 -14.67 -4.99
N GLY A 180 22.08 -14.56 -3.69
CA GLY A 180 23.32 -13.91 -3.26
C GLY A 180 23.30 -13.39 -1.82
N HIS A 181 22.13 -13.19 -1.22
CA HIS A 181 22.04 -12.91 0.22
C HIS A 181 22.32 -14.18 1.04
N SER A 182 23.03 -14.01 2.15
CA SER A 182 23.38 -15.15 3.03
C SER A 182 22.33 -15.43 4.12
N PHE A 183 21.43 -14.47 4.34
CA PHE A 183 20.30 -14.54 5.26
C PHE A 183 19.02 -13.96 4.63
N TYR A 184 17.96 -13.85 5.42
CA TYR A 184 16.63 -13.43 4.98
C TYR A 184 16.63 -12.07 4.32
N VAL A 185 15.82 -11.91 3.28
CA VAL A 185 15.61 -10.62 2.62
C VAL A 185 14.36 -10.00 3.22
N ASN A 186 14.52 -8.83 3.84
CA ASN A 186 13.49 -8.15 4.61
C ASN A 186 12.66 -7.20 3.75
N THR A 187 13.29 -6.54 2.79
CA THR A 187 12.60 -5.60 1.90
C THR A 187 13.24 -5.52 0.52
N VAL A 188 12.44 -5.07 -0.44
CA VAL A 188 12.84 -4.83 -1.83
C VAL A 188 12.25 -3.52 -2.33
N ALA A 189 12.99 -2.80 -3.16
CA ALA A 189 12.52 -1.58 -3.81
C ALA A 189 13.11 -1.45 -5.21
N PHE A 190 12.29 -1.10 -6.20
CA PHE A 190 12.78 -0.75 -7.53
C PHE A 190 13.29 0.68 -7.57
N SER A 191 14.29 0.94 -8.40
CA SER A 191 14.64 2.31 -8.79
C SER A 191 13.50 2.93 -9.60
N PRO A 192 13.34 4.28 -9.60
CA PRO A 192 12.28 4.96 -10.35
C PRO A 192 12.31 4.71 -11.86
N ASP A 193 13.48 4.43 -12.43
CA ASP A 193 13.64 4.06 -13.84
C ASP A 193 13.42 2.56 -14.12
N GLY A 194 13.20 1.77 -13.07
CA GLY A 194 12.95 0.33 -13.14
C GLY A 194 14.17 -0.53 -13.50
N LYS A 195 15.36 0.06 -13.66
CA LYS A 195 16.56 -0.66 -14.10
C LYS A 195 17.28 -1.37 -12.97
N MET A 196 17.10 -0.89 -11.74
CA MET A 196 17.74 -1.46 -10.56
C MET A 196 16.69 -1.95 -9.58
N LEU A 197 17.04 -3.02 -8.88
CA LEU A 197 16.34 -3.46 -7.70
C LEU A 197 17.30 -3.36 -6.51
N ALA A 198 16.83 -2.83 -5.39
CA ALA A 198 17.52 -2.91 -4.12
C ALA A 198 16.86 -3.98 -3.24
N SER A 199 17.67 -4.75 -2.52
CA SER A 199 17.20 -5.68 -1.50
C SER A 199 17.99 -5.51 -0.20
N ALA A 200 17.29 -5.47 0.93
CA ALA A 200 17.88 -5.36 2.26
C ALA A 200 17.74 -6.68 3.02
N SER A 201 18.75 -7.06 3.79
CA SER A 201 18.81 -8.39 4.41
C SER A 201 19.34 -8.40 5.85
N ASP A 202 18.98 -9.47 6.56
CA ASP A 202 19.56 -9.89 7.84
C ASP A 202 21.06 -10.20 7.74
N ASP A 203 21.61 -10.33 6.53
CA ASP A 203 23.07 -10.44 6.35
C ASP A 203 23.81 -9.10 6.51
N ARG A 204 23.08 -8.05 6.93
CA ARG A 204 23.59 -6.70 7.20
C ARG A 204 24.00 -5.92 5.93
N THR A 205 23.67 -6.46 4.76
CA THR A 205 23.96 -5.81 3.49
C THR A 205 22.70 -5.34 2.79
N VAL A 206 22.90 -4.38 1.90
CA VAL A 206 21.94 -4.07 0.83
C VAL A 206 22.56 -4.49 -0.49
N LYS A 207 21.84 -5.21 -1.33
CA LYS A 207 22.30 -5.55 -2.68
C LYS A 207 21.54 -4.75 -3.71
N LEU A 208 22.28 -4.22 -4.68
CA LEU A 208 21.74 -3.61 -5.89
C LEU A 208 21.87 -4.63 -7.03
N TRP A 209 20.77 -4.87 -7.71
CA TRP A 209 20.64 -5.83 -8.80
C TRP A 209 20.26 -5.07 -10.07
N ASP A 210 20.76 -5.55 -11.20
CA ASP A 210 20.21 -5.16 -12.49
C ASP A 210 18.87 -5.90 -12.67
N ALA A 211 17.78 -5.15 -12.81
CA ALA A 211 16.43 -5.72 -12.85
C ALA A 211 16.16 -6.53 -14.14
N GLY A 212 16.92 -6.28 -15.21
CA GLY A 212 16.75 -6.96 -16.50
C GLY A 212 17.49 -8.29 -16.58
N SER A 213 18.70 -8.37 -16.03
CA SER A 213 19.57 -9.56 -16.07
C SER A 213 19.58 -10.35 -14.76
N GLY A 214 19.20 -9.72 -13.65
CA GLY A 214 19.27 -10.30 -12.32
C GLY A 214 20.68 -10.35 -11.73
N ALA A 215 21.66 -9.73 -12.40
CA ALA A 215 23.03 -9.68 -11.92
C ALA A 215 23.16 -8.78 -10.69
N VAL A 216 23.99 -9.18 -9.72
CA VAL A 216 24.40 -8.29 -8.63
C VAL A 216 25.28 -7.19 -9.23
N LEU A 217 24.82 -5.96 -9.16
CA LEU A 217 25.61 -4.77 -9.52
C LEU A 217 26.57 -4.43 -8.38
N GLN A 218 26.03 -4.33 -7.16
CA GLN A 218 26.78 -3.87 -5.98
C GLN A 218 26.27 -4.53 -4.70
N THR A 219 27.16 -4.68 -3.72
CA THR A 219 26.82 -5.05 -2.33
C THR A 219 27.27 -3.93 -1.41
N LEU A 220 26.31 -3.27 -0.79
CA LEU A 220 26.52 -2.18 0.15
C LEU A 220 26.76 -2.77 1.53
N GLU A 221 28.00 -2.67 1.99
CA GLU A 221 28.43 -3.08 3.32
C GLU A 221 28.62 -1.85 4.20
N GLY A 222 28.34 -1.98 5.50
CA GLY A 222 28.57 -0.90 6.47
C GLY A 222 27.55 -0.81 7.59
N HIS A 223 26.41 -1.51 7.49
CA HIS A 223 25.53 -1.71 8.63
C HIS A 223 26.11 -2.77 9.57
N SER A 224 25.94 -2.56 10.88
CA SER A 224 26.45 -3.48 11.93
C SER A 224 25.42 -4.50 12.38
N SER A 225 24.18 -4.38 11.90
CA SER A 225 23.07 -5.30 12.18
C SER A 225 22.13 -5.39 10.97
N TYR A 226 21.03 -6.14 11.13
CA TYR A 226 20.06 -6.44 10.06
C TYR A 226 19.55 -5.18 9.37
N VAL A 227 19.44 -5.21 8.04
CA VAL A 227 18.86 -4.10 7.29
C VAL A 227 17.38 -4.39 7.07
N ASN A 228 16.52 -3.52 7.60
CA ASN A 228 15.08 -3.74 7.65
C ASN A 228 14.33 -3.04 6.52
N ALA A 229 14.82 -1.88 6.08
CA ALA A 229 14.15 -1.04 5.08
C ALA A 229 15.14 -0.48 4.06
N VAL A 230 14.66 -0.25 2.84
CA VAL A 230 15.41 0.34 1.73
C VAL A 230 14.43 1.12 0.84
N ALA A 231 14.86 2.27 0.35
CA ALA A 231 14.11 3.02 -0.66
C ALA A 231 15.04 3.82 -1.55
N PHE A 232 14.62 4.01 -2.81
CA PHE A 232 15.28 4.95 -3.71
C PHE A 232 14.69 6.36 -3.57
N SER A 233 15.53 7.37 -3.77
CA SER A 233 15.05 8.73 -4.00
C SER A 233 14.25 8.79 -5.32
N PRO A 234 13.32 9.75 -5.47
CA PRO A 234 12.53 9.93 -6.69
C PRO A 234 13.37 10.12 -7.96
N ASP A 235 14.59 10.66 -7.84
CA ASP A 235 15.54 10.81 -8.96
C ASP A 235 16.42 9.58 -9.20
N GLY A 236 16.31 8.55 -8.34
CA GLY A 236 17.03 7.28 -8.42
C GLY A 236 18.53 7.36 -8.10
N LYS A 237 19.06 8.54 -7.71
CA LYS A 237 20.50 8.70 -7.47
C LYS A 237 20.91 8.33 -6.07
N THR A 238 20.00 8.43 -5.11
CA THR A 238 20.26 8.12 -3.71
C THR A 238 19.47 6.89 -3.30
N LEU A 239 20.11 6.00 -2.57
CA LEU A 239 19.46 4.91 -1.87
C LEU A 239 19.51 5.21 -0.37
N ALA A 240 18.41 5.03 0.32
CA ALA A 240 18.38 5.06 1.77
C ALA A 240 18.18 3.65 2.30
N SER A 241 18.93 3.27 3.33
CA SER A 241 18.75 2.00 4.04
C SER A 241 18.63 2.25 5.54
N ALA A 242 17.78 1.48 6.21
CA ALA A 242 17.62 1.55 7.65
C ALA A 242 17.85 0.19 8.29
N SER A 243 18.56 0.19 9.42
CA SER A 243 19.02 -1.03 10.07
C SER A 243 18.63 -1.08 11.54
N TYR A 244 18.58 -2.31 12.04
CA TYR A 244 18.48 -2.63 13.46
C TYR A 244 19.67 -2.08 14.29
N ASP A 245 20.76 -1.67 13.64
CA ASP A 245 21.86 -0.94 14.28
C ASP A 245 21.51 0.51 14.69
N ARG A 246 20.25 0.91 14.48
CA ARG A 246 19.74 2.25 14.79
C ARG A 246 20.41 3.34 13.94
N THR A 247 20.80 2.99 12.73
CA THR A 247 21.25 3.96 11.74
C THR A 247 20.41 3.92 10.47
N VAL A 248 20.27 5.08 9.85
CA VAL A 248 19.84 5.25 8.47
C VAL A 248 21.04 5.70 7.66
N LYS A 249 21.38 4.97 6.59
CA LYS A 249 22.46 5.32 5.69
C LYS A 249 21.91 5.80 4.36
N LEU A 250 22.48 6.88 3.86
CA LEU A 250 22.28 7.36 2.50
C LEU A 250 23.47 6.94 1.66
N TRP A 251 23.20 6.34 0.51
CA TRP A 251 24.18 5.81 -0.42
C TRP A 251 23.99 6.47 -1.77
N ASP A 252 25.07 6.74 -2.47
CA ASP A 252 25.00 7.02 -3.89
C ASP A 252 24.73 5.72 -4.65
N ALA A 253 23.61 5.66 -5.36
CA ALA A 253 23.12 4.45 -6.00
C ALA A 253 24.02 3.94 -7.15
N ARG A 254 24.91 4.78 -7.68
CA ARG A 254 25.82 4.40 -8.79
C ARG A 254 27.18 3.96 -8.29
N SER A 255 27.72 4.66 -7.29
CA SER A 255 29.07 4.44 -6.77
C SER A 255 29.09 3.60 -5.50
N SER A 256 27.94 3.30 -4.89
CA SER A 256 27.84 2.66 -3.56
C SER A 256 28.47 3.45 -2.42
N ALA A 257 28.90 4.69 -2.64
CA ALA A 257 29.53 5.46 -1.59
C ALA A 257 28.51 5.84 -0.50
N VAL A 258 28.88 5.68 0.77
CA VAL A 258 28.09 6.22 1.88
C VAL A 258 28.17 7.74 1.82
N LEU A 259 27.06 8.39 1.47
CA LEU A 259 26.92 9.84 1.48
C LEU A 259 26.75 10.35 2.92
N GLN A 260 25.98 9.62 3.72
CA GLN A 260 25.68 10.01 5.09
C GLN A 260 25.26 8.83 5.96
N THR A 261 25.55 8.91 7.25
CA THR A 261 24.99 8.02 8.28
C THR A 261 24.27 8.87 9.33
N LEU A 262 23.00 8.60 9.54
CA LEU A 262 22.14 9.24 10.53
C LEU A 262 21.92 8.26 11.67
N SER A 263 22.23 8.65 12.91
CA SER A 263 21.87 7.86 14.09
C SER A 263 20.46 8.22 14.51
N VAL A 264 19.65 7.21 14.81
CA VAL A 264 18.25 7.37 15.23
C VAL A 264 18.03 6.67 16.57
N ASP A 265 17.14 7.19 17.42
CA ASP A 265 16.94 6.62 18.76
C ASP A 265 16.07 5.36 18.76
N SER A 266 15.60 4.93 17.60
CA SER A 266 14.66 3.81 17.47
C SER A 266 14.86 3.04 16.18
N ILE A 267 14.38 1.78 16.17
CA ILE A 267 14.46 0.91 15.01
C ILE A 267 13.45 1.37 13.95
N ILE A 268 13.98 1.56 12.74
CA ILE A 268 13.22 1.88 11.54
C ILE A 268 12.99 0.59 10.75
N ASN A 269 11.72 0.31 10.45
CA ASN A 269 11.27 -0.88 9.73
C ASN A 269 10.60 -0.54 8.39
N SER A 270 10.26 0.72 8.17
CA SER A 270 9.74 1.22 6.90
C SER A 270 10.41 2.53 6.58
N LEU A 271 10.76 2.72 5.31
CA LEU A 271 11.46 3.90 4.83
C LEU A 271 10.96 4.22 3.42
N SER A 272 10.66 5.49 3.17
CA SER A 272 10.38 6.02 1.83
C SER A 272 10.87 7.47 1.73
N PHE A 273 11.18 7.94 0.53
CA PHE A 273 11.46 9.35 0.33
C PHE A 273 10.15 10.12 0.15
N SER A 274 10.14 11.39 0.59
CA SER A 274 9.12 12.33 0.13
C SER A 274 9.25 12.56 -1.39
N ASN A 275 8.15 12.96 -2.03
CA ASN A 275 8.12 13.16 -3.49
C ASN A 275 9.11 14.21 -3.99
N ASP A 276 9.41 15.21 -3.17
CA ASP A 276 10.40 16.27 -3.40
C ASP A 276 11.81 15.91 -2.90
N ALA A 277 11.99 14.70 -2.36
CA ALA A 277 13.21 14.20 -1.77
C ALA A 277 13.77 15.05 -0.62
N THR A 278 12.96 15.89 0.04
CA THR A 278 13.42 16.77 1.12
C THR A 278 13.50 16.09 2.49
N PHE A 279 12.80 14.97 2.69
CA PHE A 279 12.90 14.15 3.90
C PHE A 279 12.67 12.67 3.62
N LEU A 280 13.10 11.84 4.57
CA LEU A 280 12.77 10.42 4.60
C LEU A 280 11.57 10.20 5.52
N GLN A 281 10.53 9.59 5.00
CA GLN A 281 9.45 9.07 5.83
C GLN A 281 9.87 7.76 6.45
N THR A 282 9.57 7.59 7.72
CA THR A 282 9.79 6.33 8.44
C THR A 282 8.58 5.97 9.28
N ASN A 283 8.51 4.72 9.74
CA ASN A 283 7.52 4.28 10.73
C ASN A 283 7.63 5.02 12.09
N ARG A 284 8.59 5.92 12.27
CA ARG A 284 8.81 6.75 13.46
C ARG A 284 8.61 8.25 13.20
N GLY A 285 8.20 8.62 12.00
CA GLY A 285 8.03 10.00 11.56
C GLY A 285 9.06 10.42 10.51
N PRO A 286 9.02 11.70 10.07
CA PRO A 286 9.95 12.22 9.09
C PRO A 286 11.36 12.36 9.69
N LEU A 287 12.36 11.95 8.92
CA LEU A 287 13.78 12.18 9.17
C LEU A 287 14.29 13.20 8.17
N TYR A 288 14.69 14.36 8.69
CA TYR A 288 15.29 15.42 7.91
C TYR A 288 16.80 15.24 7.86
N SER A 289 17.38 15.41 6.67
CA SER A 289 18.82 15.51 6.50
C SER A 289 19.18 16.80 5.76
N THR A 290 20.30 17.40 6.14
CA THR A 290 20.88 18.58 5.49
C THR A 290 21.18 18.38 4.00
N PHE A 291 21.43 17.15 3.54
CA PHE A 291 21.63 16.82 2.12
C PHE A 291 20.32 16.77 1.32
N LEU A 292 19.20 16.47 1.98
CA LEU A 292 17.89 16.44 1.34
C LEU A 292 17.32 17.86 1.12
N SER A 293 17.80 18.83 1.91
CA SER A 293 17.37 20.23 1.84
C SER A 293 18.12 21.08 0.82
N SER A 294 19.19 20.59 0.17
CA SER A 294 20.02 21.41 -0.72
C SER A 294 19.57 21.32 -2.19
N ASN A 295 18.34 21.75 -2.49
CA ASN A 295 17.93 22.28 -3.81
C ASN A 295 16.47 22.76 -3.89
N ALA A 296 15.83 23.12 -2.76
CA ALA A 296 14.58 23.85 -2.82
C ALA A 296 14.87 25.35 -2.86
N ALA A 297 14.92 25.94 -4.06
CA ALA A 297 14.54 27.34 -4.18
C ALA A 297 13.15 27.47 -3.52
N LEU A 298 13.03 28.36 -2.53
CA LEU A 298 11.79 28.71 -1.86
C LEU A 298 10.78 29.19 -2.91
N SER A 299 10.06 28.24 -3.50
CA SER A 299 8.83 28.47 -4.22
C SER A 299 7.73 27.95 -3.31
N THR A 300 6.88 28.86 -2.87
CA THR A 300 5.63 28.56 -2.19
C THR A 300 4.72 27.84 -3.19
N LEU A 301 4.94 26.53 -3.35
CA LEU A 301 4.07 25.65 -4.12
C LEU A 301 3.22 24.89 -3.11
N SER A 302 1.91 24.98 -3.25
CA SER A 302 0.94 24.26 -2.44
C SER A 302 1.29 22.77 -2.44
N LEU A 303 1.55 22.22 -1.25
CA LEU A 303 1.75 20.80 -1.05
C LEU A 303 0.49 20.05 -1.54
N PRO A 304 0.60 18.99 -2.36
CA PRO A 304 -0.50 18.08 -2.50
C PRO A 304 -0.74 17.41 -1.14
N PRO A 305 -1.99 17.31 -0.68
CA PRO A 305 -2.30 16.71 0.61
C PRO A 305 -1.90 15.24 0.65
N SER A 306 -0.84 14.95 1.40
CA SER A 306 -0.33 13.59 1.54
C SER A 306 -0.78 13.04 2.89
N VAL A 307 -1.43 11.88 2.87
CA VAL A 307 -1.79 11.12 4.07
C VAL A 307 -0.56 10.35 4.54
N PHE A 308 -0.34 10.31 5.85
CA PHE A 308 0.83 9.75 6.51
C PHE A 308 0.38 8.74 7.56
N VAL A 309 1.11 7.65 7.77
CA VAL A 309 0.78 6.65 8.79
C VAL A 309 1.97 6.44 9.73
N GLY A 310 1.87 6.97 10.95
CA GLY A 310 2.78 6.69 12.06
C GLY A 310 2.28 5.54 12.96
N GLN A 311 3.02 5.22 14.02
CA GLN A 311 2.72 4.08 14.91
C GLN A 311 1.33 4.13 15.58
N HIS A 312 0.82 5.33 15.81
CA HIS A 312 -0.40 5.56 16.58
C HIS A 312 -1.36 6.48 15.87
N TRP A 313 -0.94 7.10 14.76
CA TRP A 313 -1.73 8.13 14.10
C TRP A 313 -1.55 8.01 12.60
N VAL A 314 -2.67 8.06 11.88
CA VAL A 314 -2.68 8.57 10.51
C VAL A 314 -2.71 10.09 10.61
N SER A 315 -1.83 10.78 9.90
CA SER A 315 -1.74 12.25 9.87
C SER A 315 -1.78 12.77 8.44
N ARG A 316 -2.08 14.06 8.24
CA ARG A 316 -1.99 14.75 6.95
C ARG A 316 -1.46 16.15 7.19
N GLU A 317 -0.48 16.56 6.39
CA GLU A 317 0.21 17.85 6.51
C GLU A 317 0.72 18.16 7.94
N GLY A 318 1.01 17.12 8.73
CA GLY A 318 1.43 17.25 10.14
C GLY A 318 0.29 17.24 11.16
N GLU A 319 -0.97 17.30 10.74
CA GLU A 319 -2.13 17.18 11.61
C GLU A 319 -2.53 15.72 11.83
N ALA A 320 -2.83 15.34 13.07
CA ALA A 320 -3.25 14.00 13.42
C ALA A 320 -4.73 13.76 13.01
N LEU A 321 -4.96 12.87 12.04
CA LEU A 321 -6.29 12.55 11.50
C LEU A 321 -6.98 11.40 12.23
N LEU A 322 -6.28 10.29 12.46
CA LEU A 322 -6.88 9.07 13.01
C LEU A 322 -5.94 8.36 13.95
N TRP A 323 -6.34 8.17 15.21
CA TRP A 323 -5.56 7.38 16.16
C TRP A 323 -5.78 5.88 15.93
N LEU A 324 -4.71 5.10 15.96
CA LEU A 324 -4.70 3.64 15.80
C LEU A 324 -4.45 2.96 17.16
N PRO A 325 -5.49 2.39 17.80
CA PRO A 325 -5.35 1.58 19.02
C PRO A 325 -4.43 0.39 18.79
N SER A 326 -3.82 -0.14 19.85
CA SER A 326 -2.84 -1.24 19.75
C SER A 326 -3.34 -2.47 19.00
N GLU A 327 -4.63 -2.79 19.12
CA GLU A 327 -5.29 -3.90 18.44
C GLU A 327 -5.56 -3.67 16.94
N TYR A 328 -5.47 -2.41 16.49
CA TYR A 328 -5.61 -2.00 15.09
C TYR A 328 -4.29 -1.49 14.49
N ARG A 329 -3.16 -1.85 15.09
CA ARG A 329 -1.85 -1.51 14.52
C ARG A 329 -1.52 -2.47 13.38
N PRO A 330 -1.33 -1.96 12.15
CA PRO A 330 -1.01 -2.78 11.00
C PRO A 330 0.39 -3.39 11.12
N SER A 331 0.60 -4.56 10.53
CA SER A 331 1.93 -5.14 10.32
C SER A 331 2.69 -4.43 9.19
N CYS A 332 1.97 -3.96 8.18
CA CYS A 332 2.51 -3.24 7.03
C CYS A 332 1.51 -2.23 6.45
N VAL A 333 2.03 -1.23 5.73
CA VAL A 333 1.23 -0.13 5.20
C VAL A 333 1.73 0.25 3.81
N ALA A 334 0.80 0.55 2.90
CA ALA A 334 1.06 1.24 1.64
C ALA A 334 0.13 2.46 1.53
N VAL A 335 0.64 3.55 0.97
CA VAL A 335 -0.12 4.81 0.77
C VAL A 335 -0.02 5.21 -0.69
N GLN A 336 -1.15 5.60 -1.27
CA GLN A 336 -1.27 6.04 -2.65
C GLN A 336 -2.44 7.02 -2.77
N ASP A 337 -2.18 8.26 -3.23
CA ASP A 337 -3.19 9.30 -3.51
C ASP A 337 -4.30 9.46 -2.46
N GLY A 338 -3.93 9.50 -1.18
CA GLY A 338 -4.88 9.66 -0.05
C GLY A 338 -5.60 8.37 0.37
N THR A 339 -5.37 7.28 -0.36
CA THR A 339 -5.78 5.91 -0.01
C THR A 339 -4.64 5.20 0.72
N VAL A 340 -4.98 4.49 1.80
CA VAL A 340 -4.05 3.78 2.67
C VAL A 340 -4.49 2.32 2.79
N ALA A 341 -3.61 1.40 2.41
CA ALA A 341 -3.78 -0.03 2.63
C ALA A 341 -3.00 -0.48 3.86
N PHE A 342 -3.65 -1.24 4.74
CA PHE A 342 -3.14 -1.75 6.01
C PHE A 342 -3.18 -3.27 6.02
N GLY A 343 -2.04 -3.96 6.17
CA GLY A 343 -1.99 -5.41 6.39
C GLY A 343 -2.06 -5.76 7.88
N TYR A 344 -2.69 -6.89 8.22
CA TYR A 344 -2.86 -7.36 9.61
C TYR A 344 -2.54 -8.85 9.82
N GLY A 345 -2.32 -9.20 11.10
CA GLY A 345 -2.01 -10.55 11.60
C GLY A 345 -3.02 -11.69 11.33
N PRO A 346 -4.33 -11.46 11.12
CA PRO A 346 -5.26 -12.51 10.69
C PRO A 346 -5.38 -12.62 9.16
N GLY A 347 -4.39 -12.14 8.40
CA GLY A 347 -4.39 -12.24 6.93
C GLY A 347 -5.32 -11.26 6.21
N ARG A 348 -5.77 -10.22 6.91
CA ARG A 348 -6.67 -9.19 6.36
C ARG A 348 -5.88 -8.00 5.83
N VAL A 349 -6.37 -7.41 4.75
CA VAL A 349 -5.93 -6.08 4.28
C VAL A 349 -7.10 -5.11 4.37
N LEU A 350 -6.93 -4.00 5.07
CA LEU A 350 -7.92 -2.92 5.16
C LEU A 350 -7.49 -1.77 4.24
N VAL A 351 -8.38 -1.30 3.40
CA VAL A 351 -8.14 -0.12 2.56
C VAL A 351 -9.00 1.02 3.09
N MET A 352 -8.37 2.15 3.39
CA MET A 352 -9.02 3.38 3.85
C MET A 352 -8.74 4.52 2.88
N GLU A 353 -9.71 5.39 2.66
CA GLU A 353 -9.51 6.63 1.90
C GLU A 353 -9.78 7.81 2.81
N PHE A 354 -8.86 8.76 2.81
CA PHE A 354 -9.01 10.02 3.52
C PHE A 354 -9.36 11.09 2.50
N ALA A 355 -10.49 11.76 2.71
CA ALA A 355 -10.95 12.82 1.80
C ALA A 355 -9.87 13.90 1.65
N LEU A 356 -9.56 14.22 0.38
CA LEU A 356 -8.66 15.29 -0.04
C LEU A 356 -9.23 16.68 0.29
#